data_AF-A0A7J5WBX5-F1
#
_entry.id   AF-A0A7J5WBX5-F1
#
_cell.length_a   1.000
_cell.length_b   1.000
_cell.length_c   1.000
_cell.angle_alpha   90.00
_cell.angle_beta   90.00
_cell.angle_gamma   90.00
#
_symmetry.space_group_name_H-M   'P 1'
#
loop_
_entity.id
_entity.type
_entity.pdbx_description
1 polymer ?
#
loop_
_entity_poly.entity_id
_entity_poly.type
_entity_poly.pdbx_seq_one_letter_code
_entity_poly.pdbx_strand_id
1 'polypeptide(L)'
;MELTAQQYLSKGSSSPYVARTMIQTGELLAPFGLEDPMRDAVMQVSHDLMIRLVACQNRAEHVTTGVDDGKRQLLEHGVDIQGNGLIVTLPCVLDLQANVEDFLHSAKQALRETGRLFEPFYDKRFDHRFQRIRSWAKRQFGPDDQLVVLLEDDAKWIERVISLRNAVEHPGSGDGTLIIKDFRLGSAGSPPVVIEPTWNKEGEIPVPIAADMIAIMDNILTLFEDLLCDCLLRLPSPLPLVRYEIPEDQRNPSAPMRLRILPRDPVFPQHDA
;
A
#
# COMPACT_ATOMS: atom_id res chain seq x y z
N MET A 1 -41.72 -3.51 -8.73
CA MET A 1 -40.64 -2.79 -8.03
C MET A 1 -39.35 -3.24 -8.68
N GLU A 2 -38.81 -2.43 -9.59
CA GLU A 2 -37.51 -2.70 -10.19
C GLU A 2 -36.41 -2.24 -9.22
N LEU A 3 -35.53 -3.17 -8.87
CA LEU A 3 -34.32 -2.88 -8.11
C LEU A 3 -33.18 -2.64 -9.11
N THR A 4 -32.68 -1.41 -9.16
CA THR A 4 -31.52 -1.05 -9.97
C THR A 4 -30.28 -1.06 -9.09
N ALA A 5 -29.26 -1.83 -9.49
CA ALA A 5 -27.96 -1.82 -8.85
C ALA A 5 -26.93 -1.25 -9.83
N GLN A 6 -26.10 -0.31 -9.37
CA GLN A 6 -24.99 0.25 -10.14
C GLN A 6 -23.67 -0.04 -9.42
N GLN A 7 -22.70 -0.57 -10.17
CA GLN A 7 -21.36 -0.80 -9.66
C GLN A 7 -20.65 0.55 -9.43
N TYR A 8 -20.23 0.80 -8.19
CA TYR A 8 -19.56 2.06 -7.80
C TYR A 8 -18.02 1.91 -7.72
N LEU A 9 -17.49 0.69 -7.58
CA LEU A 9 -16.06 0.39 -7.54
C LEU A 9 -15.69 -0.74 -8.51
N SER A 10 -14.48 -0.69 -9.06
CA SER A 10 -13.94 -1.75 -9.94
C SER A 10 -13.60 -3.04 -9.19
N LYS A 11 -13.58 -3.03 -7.85
CA LYS A 11 -13.16 -4.13 -6.99
C LYS A 11 -14.25 -4.44 -5.95
N GLY A 12 -14.42 -5.72 -5.65
CA GLY A 12 -15.33 -6.22 -4.61
C GLY A 12 -14.58 -6.69 -3.36
N SER A 13 -15.31 -7.33 -2.44
CA SER A 13 -14.77 -7.81 -1.16
C SER A 13 -13.67 -8.87 -1.28
N SER A 14 -13.53 -9.55 -2.42
CA SER A 14 -12.42 -10.46 -2.66
C SER A 14 -11.07 -9.75 -2.78
N SER A 15 -11.07 -8.43 -3.05
CA SER A 15 -9.85 -7.63 -2.99
C SER A 15 -9.44 -7.39 -1.53
N PRO A 16 -8.18 -7.65 -1.14
CA PRO A 16 -7.70 -7.37 0.22
C PRO A 16 -7.85 -5.90 0.57
N TYR A 17 -7.67 -4.98 -0.39
CA TYR A 17 -7.82 -3.55 -0.16
C TYR A 17 -9.25 -3.14 0.20
N VAL A 18 -10.27 -3.88 -0.25
CA VAL A 18 -11.67 -3.62 0.12
C VAL A 18 -12.04 -4.36 1.41
N ALA A 19 -11.67 -5.64 1.52
CA ALA A 19 -11.97 -6.42 2.72
C ALA A 19 -11.34 -5.82 3.98
N ARG A 20 -10.06 -5.48 3.92
CA ARG A 20 -9.27 -5.06 5.09
C ARG A 20 -9.53 -3.61 5.50
N THR A 21 -10.03 -2.77 4.59
CA THR A 21 -10.42 -1.39 4.91
C THR A 21 -11.91 -1.25 5.24
N MET A 22 -12.80 -2.06 4.68
CA MET A 22 -14.24 -1.87 4.94
C MET A 22 -14.78 -2.91 5.91
N ILE A 23 -14.62 -4.19 5.56
CA ILE A 23 -15.22 -5.29 6.32
C ILE A 23 -14.48 -5.45 7.65
N GLN A 24 -13.15 -5.59 7.59
CA GLN A 24 -12.31 -5.74 8.76
C GLN A 24 -12.40 -4.53 9.68
N THR A 25 -12.36 -3.30 9.16
CA THR A 25 -12.53 -2.11 10.01
C THR A 25 -13.86 -2.17 10.77
N GLY A 26 -14.97 -2.51 10.11
CA GLY A 26 -16.25 -2.71 10.79
C GLY A 26 -16.19 -3.77 11.90
N GLU A 27 -15.53 -4.89 11.65
CA GLU A 27 -15.33 -5.96 12.64
C GLU A 27 -14.42 -5.53 13.80
N LEU A 28 -13.36 -4.78 13.53
CA LEU A 28 -12.41 -4.29 14.55
C LEU A 28 -13.05 -3.26 15.49
N LEU A 29 -14.00 -2.45 14.99
CA LEU A 29 -14.70 -1.44 15.81
C LEU A 29 -15.78 -2.05 16.71
N ALA A 30 -16.35 -3.19 16.33
CA ALA A 30 -17.51 -3.78 17.01
C ALA A 30 -17.32 -4.03 18.53
N PRO A 31 -16.16 -4.52 19.02
CA PRO A 31 -15.97 -4.80 20.45
C PRO A 31 -15.92 -3.57 21.36
N PHE A 32 -15.67 -2.38 20.82
CA PHE A 32 -15.35 -1.19 21.61
C PHE A 32 -16.56 -0.32 21.98
N GLY A 33 -17.76 -0.65 21.49
CA GLY A 33 -18.98 0.09 21.82
C GLY A 33 -18.90 1.59 21.50
N LEU A 34 -18.16 1.97 20.45
CA LEU A 34 -17.92 3.37 20.08
C LEU A 34 -19.24 4.11 19.81
N GLU A 35 -19.29 5.39 20.20
CA GLU A 35 -20.36 6.30 19.80
C GLU A 35 -20.41 6.46 18.28
N ASP A 36 -21.62 6.64 17.74
CA ASP A 36 -21.86 6.76 16.29
C ASP A 36 -20.94 7.80 15.61
N PRO A 37 -20.72 9.01 16.15
CA PRO A 37 -19.85 10.00 15.50
C PRO A 37 -18.40 9.53 15.34
N MET A 38 -17.84 8.84 16.33
CA MET A 38 -16.48 8.33 16.28
C MET A 38 -16.38 7.14 15.32
N ARG A 39 -17.34 6.21 15.40
CA ARG A 39 -17.43 5.07 14.48
C ARG A 39 -17.51 5.52 13.03
N ASP A 40 -18.40 6.47 12.74
CA ASP A 40 -18.60 7.01 11.39
C ASP A 40 -17.34 7.73 10.89
N ALA A 41 -16.67 8.50 11.75
CA ALA A 41 -15.42 9.16 11.39
C ALA A 41 -14.30 8.17 11.04
N VAL A 42 -14.15 7.07 11.80
CA VAL A 42 -13.16 6.02 11.48
C VAL A 42 -13.55 5.30 10.19
N MET A 43 -14.82 4.94 10.01
CA MET A 43 -15.30 4.30 8.79
C MET A 43 -15.12 5.20 7.55
N GLN A 44 -15.28 6.52 7.70
CA GLN A 44 -15.05 7.49 6.63
C GLN A 44 -13.58 7.53 6.21
N VAL A 45 -12.64 7.60 7.17
CA VAL A 45 -11.20 7.53 6.88
C VAL A 45 -10.87 6.22 6.14
N SER A 46 -11.44 5.12 6.61
CA SER A 46 -11.23 3.79 6.04
C SER A 46 -11.75 3.67 4.60
N HIS A 47 -12.93 4.25 4.35
CA HIS A 47 -13.53 4.32 3.02
C HIS A 47 -12.73 5.20 2.06
N ASP A 48 -12.26 6.36 2.52
CA ASP A 48 -11.45 7.25 1.69
C ASP A 48 -10.10 6.59 1.34
N LEU A 49 -9.47 5.90 2.29
CA LEU A 49 -8.28 5.08 2.05
C LEU A 49 -8.56 3.97 1.03
N MET A 50 -9.67 3.25 1.17
CA MET A 50 -10.08 2.17 0.27
C MET A 50 -10.19 2.66 -1.18
N ILE A 51 -10.82 3.83 -1.41
CA ILE A 51 -10.88 4.44 -2.75
C ILE A 51 -9.48 4.68 -3.32
N ARG A 52 -8.54 5.18 -2.52
CA ARG A 52 -7.16 5.44 -2.98
C ARG A 52 -6.41 4.15 -3.27
N LEU A 53 -6.54 3.12 -2.44
CA LEU A 53 -5.90 1.82 -2.65
C LEU A 53 -6.47 1.09 -3.87
N VAL A 54 -7.79 1.18 -4.12
CA VAL A 54 -8.40 0.64 -5.35
C VAL A 54 -7.88 1.39 -6.59
N ALA A 55 -7.69 2.71 -6.50
CA ALA A 55 -7.07 3.47 -7.59
C ALA A 55 -5.61 3.03 -7.85
N CYS A 56 -4.82 2.85 -6.79
CA CYS A 56 -3.48 2.27 -6.89
C CYS A 56 -3.52 0.88 -7.54
N GLN A 57 -4.42 0.01 -7.09
CA GLN A 57 -4.55 -1.35 -7.58
C GLN A 57 -4.83 -1.38 -9.09
N ASN A 58 -5.76 -0.55 -9.57
CA ASN A 58 -6.07 -0.49 -10.99
C ASN A 58 -4.83 -0.10 -11.82
N ARG A 59 -4.02 0.86 -11.36
CA ARG A 59 -2.78 1.28 -12.06
C ARG A 59 -1.68 0.22 -11.99
N ALA A 60 -1.51 -0.39 -10.82
CA ALA A 60 -0.55 -1.47 -10.64
C ALA A 60 -0.89 -2.67 -11.53
N GLU A 61 -2.16 -3.05 -11.63
CA GLU A 61 -2.62 -4.16 -12.49
C GLU A 61 -2.34 -3.92 -13.98
N HIS A 62 -2.48 -2.69 -14.47
CA HIS A 62 -2.10 -2.35 -15.84
C HIS A 62 -0.60 -2.57 -16.07
N VAL A 63 0.25 -2.11 -15.14
CA VAL A 63 1.70 -2.27 -15.23
C VAL A 63 2.10 -3.73 -15.10
N THR A 64 1.59 -4.45 -14.10
CA THR A 64 1.94 -5.87 -13.86
C THR A 64 1.52 -6.74 -15.05
N THR A 65 0.32 -6.53 -15.58
CA THR A 65 -0.17 -7.27 -16.77
C THR A 65 0.72 -6.98 -17.98
N GLY A 66 1.08 -5.71 -18.23
CA GLY A 66 1.98 -5.36 -19.33
C GLY A 66 3.38 -5.97 -19.17
N VAL A 67 3.90 -6.01 -17.95
CA VAL A 67 5.18 -6.69 -17.64
C VAL A 67 5.08 -8.20 -17.89
N ASP A 68 4.01 -8.84 -17.42
CA ASP A 68 3.82 -10.28 -17.58
C ASP A 68 3.61 -10.67 -19.05
N ASP A 69 2.89 -9.85 -19.81
CA ASP A 69 2.72 -10.03 -21.25
C ASP A 69 4.06 -9.86 -21.99
N GLY A 70 4.86 -8.85 -21.63
CA GLY A 70 6.21 -8.67 -22.17
C GLY A 70 7.14 -9.84 -21.86
N LYS A 71 7.09 -10.36 -20.62
CA LYS A 71 7.83 -11.57 -20.23
C LYS A 71 7.39 -12.79 -21.05
N ARG A 72 6.08 -12.96 -21.25
CA ARG A 72 5.54 -14.07 -22.05
C ARG A 72 6.00 -13.99 -23.51
N GLN A 73 5.95 -12.81 -24.11
CA GLN A 73 6.46 -12.59 -25.48
C GLN A 73 7.93 -12.96 -25.61
N LEU A 74 8.77 -12.55 -24.64
CA LEU A 74 10.19 -12.89 -24.61
C LEU A 74 10.46 -14.38 -24.42
N LEU A 75 9.65 -15.06 -23.60
CA LEU A 75 9.76 -16.52 -23.40
C LEU A 75 9.35 -17.31 -24.65
N GLU A 76 8.31 -16.87 -25.35
CA GLU A 76 7.78 -17.54 -26.54
C GLU A 76 8.61 -17.30 -27.80
N HIS A 77 9.07 -16.07 -28.01
CA HIS A 77 9.70 -15.65 -29.27
C HIS A 77 11.20 -15.31 -29.14
N GLY A 78 11.72 -15.24 -27.92
CA GLY A 78 13.05 -14.70 -27.65
C GLY A 78 13.11 -13.19 -27.89
N VAL A 79 14.33 -12.67 -27.99
CA VAL A 79 14.59 -11.29 -28.39
C VAL A 79 14.70 -11.26 -29.91
N ASP A 80 13.86 -10.47 -30.58
CA ASP A 80 13.95 -10.26 -32.03
C ASP A 80 15.14 -9.34 -32.36
N ILE A 81 16.14 -9.91 -33.02
CA ILE A 81 17.38 -9.26 -33.39
C ILE A 81 17.49 -9.25 -34.92
N GLN A 82 17.44 -8.07 -35.51
CA GLN A 82 17.51 -7.86 -36.96
C GLN A 82 18.79 -7.12 -37.37
N GLY A 83 19.11 -7.17 -38.68
CA GLY A 83 20.21 -6.40 -39.26
C GLY A 83 21.59 -6.72 -38.68
N ASN A 84 21.96 -7.99 -38.56
CA ASN A 84 23.24 -8.46 -37.97
C ASN A 84 23.48 -7.98 -36.52
N GLY A 85 22.43 -7.80 -35.72
CA GLY A 85 22.59 -7.37 -34.32
C GLY A 85 22.46 -5.87 -34.07
N LEU A 86 22.15 -5.09 -35.11
CA LEU A 86 22.02 -3.63 -35.02
C LEU A 86 20.64 -3.17 -34.55
N ILE A 87 19.61 -3.98 -34.76
CA ILE A 87 18.23 -3.65 -34.40
C ILE A 87 17.74 -4.71 -33.42
N VAL A 88 17.27 -4.27 -32.26
CA VAL A 88 16.69 -5.12 -31.23
C VAL A 88 15.29 -4.63 -30.91
N THR A 89 14.30 -5.49 -31.10
CA THR A 89 12.91 -5.21 -30.73
C THR A 89 12.65 -5.77 -29.33
N LEU A 90 12.20 -4.90 -28.43
CA LEU A 90 11.81 -5.27 -27.07
C LEU A 90 10.31 -5.06 -26.89
N PRO A 91 9.66 -5.82 -25.98
CA PRO A 91 8.30 -5.51 -25.57
C PRO A 91 8.25 -4.13 -24.89
N CYS A 92 7.06 -3.58 -24.76
CA CYS A 92 6.82 -2.34 -24.02
C CYS A 92 5.55 -2.44 -23.17
N VAL A 93 5.51 -1.66 -22.10
CA VAL A 93 4.31 -1.48 -21.28
C VAL A 93 3.62 -0.20 -21.72
N LEU A 94 2.42 -0.34 -22.29
CA LEU A 94 1.64 0.80 -22.76
C LEU A 94 1.31 1.75 -21.61
N ASP A 95 1.47 3.05 -21.86
CA ASP A 95 1.22 4.13 -20.91
C ASP A 95 1.96 3.95 -19.56
N LEU A 96 3.12 3.28 -19.55
CA LEU A 96 3.89 2.99 -18.33
C LEU A 96 4.10 4.24 -17.47
N GLN A 97 4.53 5.33 -18.09
CA GLN A 97 4.80 6.57 -17.38
C GLN A 97 3.54 7.15 -16.73
N ALA A 98 2.42 7.25 -17.47
CA ALA A 98 1.17 7.77 -16.94
C ALA A 98 0.65 6.89 -15.79
N ASN A 99 0.70 5.56 -15.93
CA ASN A 99 0.27 4.64 -14.89
C ASN A 99 1.12 4.77 -13.61
N VAL A 100 2.44 4.94 -13.76
CA VAL A 100 3.37 5.15 -12.65
C VAL A 100 3.10 6.45 -11.90
N GLU A 101 2.91 7.54 -12.64
CA GLU A 101 2.69 8.86 -12.04
C GLU A 101 1.34 8.93 -11.30
N ASP A 102 0.29 8.36 -11.88
CA ASP A 102 -1.04 8.23 -11.28
C ASP A 102 -1.03 7.32 -10.03
N PHE A 103 -0.27 6.23 -10.08
CA PHE A 103 -0.08 5.34 -8.94
C PHE A 103 0.58 6.09 -7.78
N LEU A 104 1.70 6.78 -8.01
CA LEU A 104 2.41 7.53 -6.97
C LEU A 104 1.54 8.66 -6.39
N HIS A 105 0.72 9.30 -7.23
CA HIS A 105 -0.26 10.28 -6.75
C HIS A 105 -1.24 9.63 -5.77
N SER A 106 -1.86 8.52 -6.18
CA SER A 106 -2.85 7.80 -5.37
C SER A 106 -2.24 7.23 -4.08
N ALA A 107 -1.01 6.73 -4.13
CA ALA A 107 -0.27 6.22 -2.97
C ALA A 107 0.01 7.33 -1.94
N LYS A 108 0.44 8.52 -2.39
CA LYS A 108 0.62 9.69 -1.50
C LYS A 108 -0.70 10.13 -0.87
N GLN A 109 -1.82 10.07 -1.61
CA GLN A 109 -3.14 10.32 -1.03
C GLN A 109 -3.56 9.23 -0.04
N ALA A 110 -3.28 7.95 -0.31
CA ALA A 110 -3.57 6.86 0.61
C ALA A 110 -2.80 7.01 1.94
N LEU A 111 -1.51 7.38 1.89
CA LEU A 111 -0.73 7.74 3.08
C LEU A 111 -1.33 8.95 3.81
N ARG A 112 -1.85 9.94 3.08
CA ARG A 112 -2.55 11.08 3.68
C ARG A 112 -3.79 10.64 4.46
N GLU A 113 -4.63 9.79 3.87
CA GLU A 113 -5.83 9.28 4.55
C GLU A 113 -5.46 8.43 5.76
N THR A 114 -4.42 7.58 5.64
CA THR A 114 -3.87 6.80 6.77
C THR A 114 -3.48 7.71 7.95
N GLY A 115 -2.80 8.84 7.68
CA GLY A 115 -2.45 9.80 8.72
C GLY A 115 -3.62 10.60 9.31
N ARG A 116 -4.82 10.58 8.70
CA ARG A 116 -6.04 11.17 9.28
C ARG A 116 -6.69 10.28 10.31
N LEU A 117 -6.27 9.02 10.42
CA LEU A 117 -6.78 8.09 11.42
C LEU A 117 -6.67 8.63 12.86
N PHE A 118 -5.68 9.48 13.15
CA PHE A 118 -5.50 10.07 14.48
C PHE A 118 -6.55 11.14 14.85
N GLU A 119 -7.30 11.67 13.89
CA GLU A 119 -8.30 12.72 14.12
C GLU A 119 -9.45 12.24 15.01
N PRO A 120 -10.15 11.12 14.70
CA PRO A 120 -11.24 10.63 15.55
C PRO A 120 -10.80 10.15 16.95
N PHE A 121 -9.53 9.76 17.15
CA PHE A 121 -9.06 9.25 18.44
C PHE A 121 -8.42 10.32 19.33
N TYR A 122 -7.78 11.33 18.74
CA TYR A 122 -6.92 12.27 19.47
C TYR A 122 -7.16 13.74 19.12
N ASP A 123 -8.09 14.05 18.21
CA ASP A 123 -8.30 15.40 17.68
C ASP A 123 -6.98 15.99 17.15
N LYS A 124 -6.26 15.19 16.34
CA LYS A 124 -4.99 15.56 15.72
C LYS A 124 -5.02 15.24 14.23
N ARG A 125 -4.79 16.27 13.43
CA ARG A 125 -4.68 16.15 11.99
C ARG A 125 -3.23 16.30 11.53
N PHE A 126 -2.68 15.21 10.98
CA PHE A 126 -1.30 15.18 10.51
C PHE A 126 -1.15 15.16 8.98
N ASP A 127 -2.18 14.70 8.24
CA ASP A 127 -2.09 14.35 6.82
C ASP A 127 -0.96 13.33 6.58
N HIS A 128 -0.23 13.40 5.46
CA HIS A 128 0.88 12.50 5.11
C HIS A 128 2.18 12.77 5.91
N ARG A 129 2.15 13.59 6.97
CA ARG A 129 3.35 14.03 7.70
C ARG A 129 3.67 13.08 8.85
N PHE A 130 4.02 11.83 8.54
CA PHE A 130 4.31 10.78 9.53
C PHE A 130 5.43 11.14 10.51
N GLN A 131 6.42 11.95 10.09
CA GLN A 131 7.41 12.54 11.00
C GLN A 131 6.78 13.35 12.15
N ARG A 132 5.69 14.08 11.87
CA ARG A 132 4.96 14.85 12.89
C ARG A 132 4.14 13.94 13.79
N ILE A 133 3.55 12.87 13.23
CA ILE A 133 2.83 11.83 14.00
C ILE A 133 3.81 11.21 15.00
N ARG A 134 4.96 10.75 14.53
CA ARG A 134 6.02 10.15 15.37
C ARG A 134 6.50 11.11 16.45
N SER A 135 6.79 12.36 16.08
CA SER A 135 7.22 13.38 17.05
C SER A 135 6.16 13.66 18.11
N TRP A 136 4.89 13.63 17.73
CA TRP A 136 3.77 13.76 18.68
C TRP A 136 3.64 12.53 19.57
N ALA A 137 3.65 11.32 19.00
CA ALA A 137 3.55 10.06 19.72
C ALA A 137 4.67 9.93 20.77
N LYS A 138 5.92 10.27 20.40
CA LYS A 138 7.06 10.32 21.34
C LYS A 138 6.83 11.22 22.54
N ARG A 139 6.21 12.39 22.33
CA ARG A 139 5.90 13.33 23.43
C ARG A 139 4.71 12.88 24.27
N GLN A 140 3.73 12.23 23.64
CA GLN A 140 2.48 11.85 24.27
C GLN A 140 2.62 10.56 25.08
N PHE A 141 3.35 9.58 24.56
CA PHE A 141 3.41 8.22 25.11
C PHE A 141 4.81 7.79 25.56
N GLY A 142 5.85 8.52 25.14
CA GLY A 142 7.25 8.19 25.41
C GLY A 142 7.97 7.55 24.22
N PRO A 143 9.31 7.51 24.22
CA PRO A 143 10.10 7.02 23.10
C PRO A 143 10.03 5.50 22.89
N ASP A 144 9.78 4.73 23.95
CA ASP A 144 9.75 3.25 23.92
C ASP A 144 8.33 2.69 23.68
N ASP A 145 7.35 3.56 23.42
CA ASP A 145 5.98 3.15 23.16
C ASP A 145 5.85 2.43 21.79
N GLN A 146 5.03 1.38 21.74
CA GLN A 146 4.89 0.53 20.55
C GLN A 146 4.48 1.30 19.28
N LEU A 147 3.66 2.35 19.41
CA LEU A 147 3.29 3.20 18.28
C LEU A 147 4.49 3.96 17.73
N VAL A 148 5.41 4.38 18.60
CA VAL A 148 6.64 5.07 18.18
C VAL A 148 7.55 4.12 17.42
N VAL A 149 7.73 2.90 17.91
CA VAL A 149 8.55 1.86 17.26
C VAL A 149 8.00 1.56 15.85
N LEU A 150 6.69 1.30 15.75
CA LEU A 150 6.00 1.07 14.48
C LEU A 150 6.25 2.23 13.48
N LEU A 151 6.05 3.47 13.92
CA LEU A 151 6.27 4.65 13.08
C LEU A 151 7.75 4.88 12.71
N GLU A 152 8.70 4.32 13.46
CA GLU A 152 10.12 4.34 13.14
C GLU A 152 10.49 3.31 12.09
N ASP A 153 9.97 2.08 12.22
CA ASP A 153 10.21 0.98 11.29
C ASP A 153 9.68 1.32 9.89
N ASP A 154 8.52 1.96 9.81
CA ASP A 154 7.89 2.34 8.54
C ASP A 154 8.43 3.63 7.92
N ALA A 155 9.20 4.43 8.67
CA ALA A 155 9.58 5.78 8.25
C ALA A 155 10.30 5.80 6.89
N LYS A 156 11.23 4.87 6.67
CA LYS A 156 12.08 4.85 5.46
C LYS A 156 11.27 4.66 4.18
N TRP A 157 10.34 3.70 4.16
CA TRP A 157 9.57 3.44 2.95
C TRP A 157 8.50 4.51 2.73
N ILE A 158 7.89 5.05 3.80
CA ILE A 158 6.95 6.18 3.70
C ILE A 158 7.64 7.39 3.06
N GLU A 159 8.83 7.75 3.55
CA GLU A 159 9.63 8.85 3.01
C GLU A 159 10.01 8.61 1.56
N ARG A 160 10.36 7.37 1.19
CA ARG A 160 10.64 6.99 -0.19
C ARG A 160 9.43 7.22 -1.11
N VAL A 161 8.23 6.77 -0.73
CA VAL A 161 7.01 6.98 -1.53
C VAL A 161 6.71 8.46 -1.73
N ILE A 162 6.81 9.26 -0.66
CA ILE A 162 6.60 10.71 -0.73
C ILE A 162 7.64 11.33 -1.67
N SER A 163 8.91 10.95 -1.53
CA SER A 163 9.99 11.51 -2.34
C SER A 163 9.89 11.12 -3.82
N LEU A 164 9.51 9.89 -4.14
CA LEU A 164 9.21 9.47 -5.52
C LEU A 164 8.11 10.32 -6.14
N ARG A 165 7.02 10.58 -5.40
CA ARG A 165 5.94 11.44 -5.91
C ARG A 165 6.38 12.89 -6.06
N ASN A 166 7.17 13.42 -5.14
CA ASN A 166 7.70 14.77 -5.26
C ASN A 166 8.63 14.92 -6.48
N ALA A 167 9.42 13.90 -6.81
CA ALA A 167 10.28 13.89 -7.99
C ALA A 167 9.49 13.89 -9.32
N VAL A 168 8.23 13.44 -9.30
CA VAL A 168 7.28 13.60 -10.42
C VAL A 168 6.71 15.02 -10.48
N GLU A 169 6.32 15.59 -9.33
CA GLU A 169 5.68 16.92 -9.25
C GLU A 169 6.68 18.07 -9.51
N HIS A 170 7.94 17.88 -9.12
CA HIS A 170 8.98 18.91 -9.13
C HIS A 170 10.31 18.36 -9.65
N PRO A 171 10.38 17.95 -10.93
CA PRO A 171 11.60 17.39 -11.52
C PRO A 171 12.76 18.39 -11.46
N GLY A 172 13.95 17.91 -11.08
CA GLY A 172 15.17 18.73 -10.97
C GLY A 172 15.26 19.62 -9.71
N SER A 173 14.32 19.47 -8.76
CA SER A 173 14.41 20.10 -7.43
C SER A 173 15.24 19.26 -6.46
N GLY A 174 15.28 19.62 -5.16
CA GLY A 174 16.02 18.86 -4.13
C GLY A 174 15.58 17.39 -3.97
N ASP A 175 14.43 17.00 -4.52
CA ASP A 175 13.95 15.62 -4.57
C ASP A 175 14.41 14.85 -5.83
N GLY A 176 15.22 15.45 -6.71
CA GLY A 176 15.74 14.83 -7.92
C GLY A 176 14.67 14.62 -9.00
N THR A 177 14.96 13.72 -9.94
CA THR A 177 14.03 13.36 -11.03
C THR A 177 13.70 11.88 -10.95
N LEU A 178 12.42 11.52 -11.10
CA LEU A 178 12.01 10.13 -11.24
C LEU A 178 12.43 9.63 -12.63
N ILE A 179 13.24 8.57 -12.65
CA ILE A 179 13.65 7.88 -13.87
C ILE A 179 12.78 6.65 -14.02
N ILE A 180 12.00 6.60 -15.09
CA ILE A 180 11.20 5.43 -15.48
C ILE A 180 11.83 4.86 -16.75
N LYS A 181 12.14 3.58 -16.74
CA LYS A 181 12.67 2.87 -17.90
C LYS A 181 11.82 1.64 -18.13
N ASP A 182 11.29 1.52 -19.33
CA ASP A 182 10.62 0.31 -19.79
C ASP A 182 11.64 -0.83 -19.99
N PHE A 183 11.20 -1.96 -20.57
CA PHE A 183 12.06 -3.06 -20.94
C PHE A 183 13.32 -2.58 -21.66
N ARG A 184 14.47 -3.06 -21.20
CA ARG A 184 15.78 -2.69 -21.75
C ARG A 184 16.71 -3.86 -21.78
N LEU A 185 17.72 -3.78 -22.65
CA LEU A 185 18.85 -4.71 -22.59
C LEU A 185 19.70 -4.41 -21.36
N GLY A 186 20.08 -5.47 -20.65
CA GLY A 186 21.11 -5.47 -19.62
C GLY A 186 22.52 -5.46 -20.22
N SER A 187 23.51 -5.72 -19.37
CA SER A 187 24.91 -5.82 -19.80
C SER A 187 25.09 -6.84 -20.92
N ALA A 188 26.04 -6.55 -21.82
CA ALA A 188 26.32 -7.37 -23.00
C ALA A 188 26.70 -8.80 -22.59
N GLY A 189 25.77 -9.73 -22.83
CA GLY A 189 25.93 -11.17 -22.68
C GLY A 189 25.27 -11.88 -23.87
N SER A 190 25.65 -13.14 -24.09
CA SER A 190 24.98 -14.04 -25.04
C SER A 190 24.44 -15.25 -24.26
N PRO A 191 23.12 -15.41 -24.13
CA PRO A 191 22.05 -14.60 -24.71
C PRO A 191 21.90 -13.20 -24.05
N PRO A 192 21.34 -12.21 -24.76
CA PRO A 192 21.09 -10.89 -24.19
C PRO A 192 20.12 -10.99 -23.02
N VAL A 193 20.49 -10.38 -21.90
CA VAL A 193 19.62 -10.30 -20.72
C VAL A 193 18.66 -9.13 -20.91
N VAL A 194 17.36 -9.39 -20.86
CA VAL A 194 16.35 -8.33 -20.84
C VAL A 194 16.01 -8.00 -19.39
N ILE A 195 16.08 -6.72 -19.04
CA ILE A 195 15.68 -6.18 -17.75
C ILE A 195 14.24 -5.67 -17.90
N GLU A 196 13.37 -6.07 -16.97
CA GLU A 196 12.00 -5.61 -16.90
C GLU A 196 11.90 -4.11 -16.54
N PRO A 197 10.72 -3.48 -16.66
CA PRO A 197 10.54 -2.07 -16.34
C PRO A 197 10.97 -1.73 -14.91
N THR A 198 11.80 -0.71 -14.79
CA THR A 198 12.35 -0.24 -13.51
C THR A 198 12.10 1.24 -13.30
N TRP A 199 11.97 1.64 -12.04
CA TRP A 199 12.03 3.05 -11.64
C TRP A 199 13.10 3.27 -10.57
N ASN A 200 13.54 4.52 -10.45
CA ASN A 200 14.38 5.01 -9.35
C ASN A 200 14.41 6.54 -9.38
N LYS A 201 14.78 7.16 -8.26
CA LYS A 201 15.27 8.53 -8.34
C LYS A 201 16.68 8.56 -8.92
N GLU A 202 17.05 9.68 -9.51
CA GLU A 202 18.43 9.94 -9.92
C GLU A 202 19.41 9.68 -8.76
N GLY A 203 20.45 8.88 -9.02
CA GLY A 203 21.43 8.45 -8.02
C GLY A 203 21.04 7.21 -7.20
N GLU A 204 19.81 6.72 -7.31
CA GLU A 204 19.37 5.47 -6.65
C GLU A 204 19.50 4.24 -7.56
N ILE A 205 19.50 3.06 -6.94
CA ILE A 205 19.49 1.78 -7.63
C ILE A 205 18.09 1.54 -8.24
N PRO A 206 17.99 1.22 -9.55
CA PRO A 206 16.73 0.85 -10.19
C PRO A 206 16.09 -0.38 -9.54
N VAL A 207 14.79 -0.29 -9.27
CA VAL A 207 13.99 -1.43 -8.78
C VAL A 207 12.84 -1.74 -9.74
N PRO A 208 12.40 -3.01 -9.84
CA PRO A 208 11.25 -3.38 -10.66
C PRO A 208 9.96 -2.64 -10.27
N ILE A 209 9.31 -2.00 -11.24
CA ILE A 209 8.12 -1.18 -10.99
C ILE A 209 6.96 -2.06 -10.48
N ALA A 210 6.69 -3.17 -11.17
CA ALA A 210 5.55 -4.04 -10.88
C ALA A 210 5.59 -4.58 -9.44
N ALA A 211 6.73 -5.13 -9.00
CA ALA A 211 6.88 -5.66 -7.65
C ALA A 211 6.83 -4.56 -6.58
N ASP A 212 7.47 -3.42 -6.83
CA ASP A 212 7.54 -2.32 -5.86
C ASP A 212 6.19 -1.61 -5.69
N MET A 213 5.38 -1.50 -6.74
CA MET A 213 4.00 -1.00 -6.64
C MET A 213 3.13 -1.89 -5.73
N ILE A 214 3.23 -3.21 -5.86
CA ILE A 214 2.51 -4.16 -5.01
C ILE A 214 2.95 -3.98 -3.55
N ALA A 215 4.27 -3.98 -3.30
CA ALA A 215 4.83 -3.79 -1.97
C ALA A 215 4.39 -2.47 -1.32
N ILE A 216 4.37 -1.36 -2.07
CA ILE A 216 3.89 -0.06 -1.56
C ILE A 216 2.42 -0.13 -1.14
N MET A 217 1.54 -0.77 -1.93
CA MET A 217 0.14 -0.89 -1.57
C MET A 217 -0.07 -1.76 -0.33
N ASP A 218 0.63 -2.88 -0.24
CA ASP A 218 0.58 -3.79 0.90
C ASP A 218 1.06 -3.09 2.17
N ASN A 219 2.19 -2.36 2.09
CA ASN A 219 2.73 -1.60 3.22
C ASN A 219 1.77 -0.49 3.71
N ILE A 220 1.10 0.22 2.80
CA ILE A 220 0.10 1.23 3.18
C ILE A 220 -1.09 0.56 3.88
N LEU A 221 -1.54 -0.58 3.37
CA LEU A 221 -2.66 -1.30 3.95
C LEU A 221 -2.31 -1.84 5.34
N THR A 222 -1.15 -2.46 5.53
CA THR A 222 -0.70 -2.96 6.83
C THR A 222 -0.49 -1.83 7.83
N LEU A 223 0.14 -0.72 7.40
CA LEU A 223 0.32 0.46 8.23
C LEU A 223 -1.01 0.99 8.76
N PHE A 224 -2.03 1.12 7.89
CA PHE A 224 -3.35 1.56 8.31
C PHE A 224 -3.96 0.63 9.36
N GLU A 225 -3.92 -0.67 9.14
CA GLU A 225 -4.49 -1.66 10.06
C GLU A 225 -3.79 -1.65 11.41
N ASP A 226 -2.46 -1.60 11.42
CA ASP A 226 -1.69 -1.64 12.66
C ASP A 226 -1.88 -0.35 13.46
N LEU A 227 -1.95 0.81 12.80
CA LEU A 227 -2.31 2.06 13.45
C LEU A 227 -3.75 2.05 13.98
N LEU A 228 -4.70 1.47 13.25
CA LEU A 228 -6.09 1.36 13.70
C LEU A 228 -6.19 0.47 14.94
N CYS A 229 -5.53 -0.70 14.92
CA CYS A 229 -5.48 -1.57 16.07
C CYS A 229 -4.80 -0.92 17.27
N ASP A 230 -3.67 -0.23 17.10
CA ASP A 230 -3.01 0.49 18.19
C ASP A 230 -3.93 1.58 18.79
N CYS A 231 -4.58 2.38 17.95
CA CYS A 231 -5.54 3.39 18.41
C CYS A 231 -6.71 2.78 19.18
N LEU A 232 -7.27 1.67 18.68
CA LEU A 232 -8.39 0.99 19.31
C LEU A 232 -8.00 0.35 20.64
N LEU A 233 -6.87 -0.36 20.70
CA LEU A 233 -6.42 -1.05 21.92
C LEU A 233 -6.03 -0.09 23.05
N ARG A 234 -5.84 1.20 22.75
CA ARG A 234 -5.67 2.26 23.76
C ARG A 234 -6.98 2.77 24.36
N LEU A 235 -8.13 2.43 23.75
CA LEU A 235 -9.42 2.82 24.30
C LEU A 235 -9.74 2.03 25.58
N PRO A 236 -10.43 2.64 26.55
CA PRO A 236 -10.94 1.92 27.69
C PRO A 236 -11.86 0.77 27.24
N SER A 237 -11.60 -0.44 27.72
CA SER A 237 -12.44 -1.60 27.45
C SER A 237 -12.72 -2.35 28.75
N PRO A 238 -13.97 -2.84 28.96
CA PRO A 238 -14.29 -3.69 30.10
C PRO A 238 -13.67 -5.09 29.99
N LEU A 239 -13.17 -5.47 28.81
CA LEU A 239 -12.55 -6.76 28.55
C LEU A 239 -11.08 -6.59 28.18
N PRO A 240 -10.19 -7.53 28.55
CA PRO A 240 -8.81 -7.52 28.09
C PRO A 240 -8.78 -7.90 26.61
N LEU A 241 -8.92 -6.92 25.72
CA LEU A 241 -8.90 -7.14 24.27
C LEU A 241 -7.46 -7.26 23.76
N VAL A 242 -7.22 -8.16 22.80
CA VAL A 242 -5.93 -8.33 22.14
C VAL A 242 -6.10 -8.48 20.64
N ARG A 243 -5.08 -8.06 19.88
CA ARG A 243 -4.99 -8.25 18.43
C ARG A 243 -4.59 -9.68 18.11
N TYR A 244 -5.32 -10.32 17.20
CA TYR A 244 -4.98 -11.59 16.57
C TYR A 244 -4.79 -11.40 15.07
N GLU A 245 -3.76 -12.03 14.52
CA GLU A 245 -3.56 -12.13 13.07
C GLU A 245 -4.12 -13.47 12.56
N ILE A 246 -4.89 -13.42 11.48
CA ILE A 246 -5.37 -14.57 10.74
C ILE A 246 -4.26 -15.00 9.76
N PRO A 247 -3.71 -16.22 9.91
CA PRO A 247 -2.71 -16.77 9.00
C PRO A 247 -3.20 -16.75 7.56
N GLU A 248 -2.28 -16.51 6.60
CA GLU A 248 -2.65 -16.27 5.20
C GLU A 248 -3.48 -17.40 4.58
N ASP A 249 -3.13 -18.65 4.91
CA ASP A 249 -3.79 -19.88 4.47
C ASP A 249 -5.19 -20.07 5.07
N GLN A 250 -5.52 -19.32 6.12
CA GLN A 250 -6.81 -19.38 6.81
C GLN A 250 -7.73 -18.20 6.45
N ARG A 251 -7.24 -17.22 5.67
CA ARG A 251 -8.04 -16.05 5.26
C ARG A 251 -9.12 -16.47 4.27
N ASN A 252 -10.34 -16.00 4.45
CA ASN A 252 -11.44 -16.25 3.52
C ASN A 252 -11.16 -15.58 2.16
N PRO A 253 -11.05 -16.31 1.03
CA PRO A 253 -10.76 -15.71 -0.27
C PRO A 253 -11.80 -14.70 -0.77
N SER A 254 -13.04 -14.76 -0.27
CA SER A 254 -14.10 -13.81 -0.62
C SER A 254 -14.08 -12.52 0.22
N ALA A 255 -13.32 -12.51 1.32
CA ALA A 255 -13.09 -11.38 2.21
C ALA A 255 -11.81 -11.61 3.02
N PRO A 256 -10.62 -11.41 2.42
CA PRO A 256 -9.34 -11.82 3.02
C PRO A 256 -8.88 -10.83 4.10
N MET A 257 -9.55 -10.86 5.24
CA MET A 257 -9.18 -10.10 6.44
C MET A 257 -7.90 -10.65 7.05
N ARG A 258 -7.05 -9.76 7.56
CA ARG A 258 -5.81 -10.08 8.27
C ARG A 258 -5.98 -10.08 9.78
N LEU A 259 -6.75 -9.14 10.34
CA LEU A 259 -6.77 -8.90 11.79
C LEU A 259 -8.14 -9.11 12.41
N ARG A 260 -8.12 -9.51 13.68
CA ARG A 260 -9.27 -9.50 14.59
C ARG A 260 -8.87 -8.94 15.95
N ILE A 261 -9.81 -8.31 16.63
CA ILE A 261 -9.68 -7.98 18.05
C ILE A 261 -10.70 -8.80 18.82
N LEU A 262 -10.22 -9.61 19.76
CA LEU A 262 -11.04 -10.50 20.57
C LEU A 262 -10.62 -10.37 22.04
N PRO A 263 -11.50 -10.72 22.99
CA PRO A 263 -11.10 -10.91 24.38
C PRO A 263 -9.94 -11.91 24.45
N ARG A 264 -8.96 -11.64 25.31
CA ARG A 264 -7.83 -12.51 25.56
C ARG A 264 -8.34 -13.86 26.03
N ASP A 265 -8.24 -14.85 25.15
CA ASP A 265 -8.54 -16.22 25.50
C ASP A 265 -7.38 -16.77 26.36
N PRO A 266 -7.62 -17.28 27.57
CA PRO A 266 -6.58 -17.88 28.40
C PRO A 266 -5.93 -19.13 27.76
N VAL A 267 -6.48 -19.68 26.67
CA VAL A 267 -6.03 -20.93 26.04
C VAL A 267 -5.18 -20.72 24.78
N PHE A 268 -5.18 -19.54 24.15
CA PHE A 268 -4.30 -19.28 22.99
C PHE A 268 -2.91 -18.83 23.46
N PRO A 269 -1.85 -19.64 23.28
CA PRO A 269 -0.50 -19.22 23.64
C PRO A 269 -0.07 -18.03 22.77
N GLN A 270 0.70 -17.12 23.35
CA GLN A 270 1.38 -16.10 22.56
C GLN A 270 2.34 -16.81 21.61
N HIS A 271 2.12 -16.66 20.30
CA HIS A 271 3.26 -16.66 19.39
C HIS A 271 3.88 -15.29 19.55
N ASP A 272 4.85 -15.21 20.48
CA ASP A 272 5.75 -14.06 20.56
C ASP A 272 6.39 -13.90 19.17
N ALA A 273 6.12 -12.74 18.55
CA ALA A 273 6.82 -12.28 17.36
C ALA A 273 8.20 -11.74 17.75
#